data_AF-A0A6L9KWC9-F1
#
_entry.id   AF-A0A6L9KWC9-F1
#
_cell.length_a   1.000
_cell.length_b   1.000
_cell.length_c   1.000
_cell.angle_alpha   90.00
_cell.angle_beta   90.00
_cell.angle_gamma   90.00
#
_symmetry.space_group_name_H-M   'P 1'
#
loop_
_entity.id
_entity.type
_entity.pdbx_description
1 polymer ?
#
loop_
_entity_poly.entity_id
_entity_poly.type
_entity_poly.pdbx_seq_one_letter_code
_entity_poly.pdbx_strand_id
1 'polypeptide(L)'
;MAYSDHFLHADEVVTNLNTIIFPNNDIDALVKTKYIGFVSVVAVTVYEMAVKDIFIEFARKKHKVLESFTAAYFDRISGRINLKTITDDYISKFGDRYKIRFGQKIEKRKETYLKQNRRDIKVSYQNIITWRNAFVHGGSSNLPTSTDIIQDYEAGKEVIHILAASMTR
;
A
#
# COMPACT_ATOMS: atom_id res chain seq x y z
N MET A 1 15.17 9.47 -0.97
CA MET A 1 14.93 8.01 -0.90
C MET A 1 13.98 7.67 -2.03
N ALA A 2 14.19 6.56 -2.74
CA ALA A 2 13.17 6.13 -3.68
C ALA A 2 12.02 5.55 -2.85
N TYR A 3 10.78 5.90 -3.13
CA TYR A 3 9.62 5.38 -2.37
C TYR A 3 9.58 3.84 -2.34
N SER A 4 10.21 3.19 -3.33
CA SER A 4 10.38 1.74 -3.42
C SER A 4 11.25 1.15 -2.32
N ASP A 5 12.17 1.93 -1.75
CA ASP A 5 13.08 1.48 -0.70
C ASP A 5 12.32 1.11 0.58
N HIS A 6 11.13 1.71 0.81
CA HIS A 6 10.23 1.35 1.91
C HIS A 6 9.75 -0.09 1.84
N PHE A 7 9.67 -0.68 0.64
CA PHE A 7 9.23 -2.06 0.49
C PHE A 7 10.31 -3.06 0.89
N LEU A 8 11.60 -2.71 0.82
CA LEU A 8 12.69 -3.66 1.08
C LEU A 8 12.56 -4.32 2.46
N HIS A 9 12.35 -3.51 3.51
CA HIS A 9 12.22 -4.03 4.86
C HIS A 9 10.96 -4.90 5.03
N ALA A 10 9.83 -4.50 4.44
CA ALA A 10 8.61 -5.30 4.49
C ALA A 10 8.74 -6.60 3.70
N ASP A 11 9.37 -6.55 2.53
CA ASP A 11 9.60 -7.70 1.66
C ASP A 11 10.50 -8.73 2.35
N GLU A 12 11.55 -8.29 3.07
CA GLU A 12 12.39 -9.16 3.90
C GLU A 12 11.61 -9.83 5.02
N VAL A 13 10.79 -9.08 5.76
CA VAL A 13 9.96 -9.60 6.85
C VAL A 13 8.94 -10.62 6.30
N VAL A 14 8.25 -10.27 5.22
CA VAL A 14 7.26 -11.15 4.57
C VAL A 14 7.93 -12.43 4.07
N THR A 15 9.12 -12.32 3.47
CA THR A 15 9.90 -13.48 3.00
C THR A 15 10.25 -14.39 4.17
N ASN A 16 10.80 -13.84 5.26
CA ASN A 16 11.17 -14.62 6.44
C ASN A 16 9.96 -15.35 7.06
N LEU A 17 8.81 -14.67 7.17
CA LEU A 17 7.57 -15.29 7.67
C LEU A 17 7.08 -16.41 6.74
N ASN A 18 7.18 -16.21 5.42
CA ASN A 18 6.78 -17.19 4.42
C ASN A 18 7.70 -18.41 4.35
N THR A 19 8.98 -18.26 4.68
CA THR A 19 9.94 -19.37 4.69
C THR A 19 9.94 -20.13 6.02
N ILE A 20 9.75 -19.44 7.15
CA ILE A 20 9.97 -20.02 8.48
C ILE A 20 8.64 -20.35 9.17
N ILE A 21 7.70 -19.40 9.20
CA ILE A 21 6.53 -19.48 10.09
C ILE A 21 5.35 -20.19 9.41
N PHE A 22 4.98 -19.75 8.21
CA PHE A 22 3.78 -20.27 7.52
C PHE A 22 3.86 -21.77 7.18
N PRO A 23 4.99 -22.31 6.65
CA PRO A 23 5.07 -23.73 6.28
C PRO A 23 5.33 -24.65 7.47
N ASN A 24 5.70 -24.14 8.65
CA ASN A 24 6.06 -24.95 9.80
C ASN A 24 4.80 -25.48 10.52
N ASN A 25 4.58 -26.79 10.49
CA ASN A 25 3.41 -27.44 11.08
C ASN A 25 3.45 -27.52 12.61
N ASP A 26 4.60 -27.30 13.24
CA ASP A 26 4.77 -27.34 14.70
C ASP A 26 4.35 -26.02 15.37
N ILE A 27 4.11 -24.96 14.58
CA ILE A 27 3.66 -23.67 15.08
C ILE A 27 2.13 -23.65 15.17
N ASP A 28 1.65 -23.26 16.35
CA ASP A 28 0.23 -23.08 16.65
C ASP A 28 -0.50 -22.18 15.63
N ALA A 29 -1.72 -22.57 15.26
CA ALA A 29 -2.50 -21.90 14.23
C ALA A 29 -2.85 -20.45 14.62
N LEU A 30 -3.16 -20.18 15.90
CA LEU A 30 -3.46 -18.83 16.36
C LEU A 30 -2.23 -17.93 16.28
N VAL A 31 -1.03 -18.47 16.54
CA VAL A 31 0.24 -17.75 16.34
C VAL A 31 0.42 -17.39 14.87
N LYS A 32 0.18 -18.31 13.93
CA LYS A 32 0.24 -18.01 12.49
C LYS A 32 -0.75 -16.92 12.08
N THR A 33 -1.98 -16.96 12.58
CA THR A 33 -2.99 -15.93 12.35
C THR A 33 -2.53 -14.55 12.83
N LYS A 34 -1.87 -14.46 14.00
CA LYS A 34 -1.29 -13.19 14.47
C LYS A 34 -0.21 -12.64 13.52
N TYR A 35 0.63 -13.51 12.97
CA TYR A 35 1.64 -13.10 11.98
C TYR A 35 1.03 -12.67 10.65
N ILE A 36 -0.07 -13.29 10.20
CA ILE A 36 -0.83 -12.82 9.03
C ILE A 36 -1.36 -11.40 9.28
N GLY A 37 -1.94 -11.16 10.45
CA GLY A 37 -2.37 -9.82 10.86
C GLY A 37 -1.19 -8.84 10.89
N PHE A 38 -0.05 -9.24 11.43
CA PHE A 38 1.16 -8.43 11.47
C PHE A 38 1.67 -8.06 10.06
N VAL A 39 1.63 -8.98 9.09
CA VAL A 39 1.97 -8.67 7.69
C VAL A 39 1.09 -7.53 7.16
N SER A 40 -0.21 -7.56 7.43
CA SER A 40 -1.11 -6.48 6.98
C SER A 40 -0.75 -5.11 7.60
N VAL A 41 -0.29 -5.09 8.85
CA VAL A 41 0.18 -3.87 9.52
C VAL A 41 1.41 -3.32 8.80
N VAL A 42 2.44 -4.17 8.62
CA VAL A 42 3.68 -3.79 7.96
C VAL A 42 3.41 -3.29 6.53
N ALA A 43 2.58 -4.01 5.77
CA ALA A 43 2.19 -3.64 4.42
C ALA A 43 1.54 -2.25 4.33
N VAL A 44 0.56 -1.97 5.20
CA VAL A 44 -0.08 -0.64 5.25
C VAL A 44 0.91 0.45 5.63
N THR A 45 1.81 0.18 6.58
CA THR A 45 2.83 1.15 7.01
C THR A 45 3.75 1.52 5.84
N VAL A 46 4.26 0.54 5.08
CA VAL A 46 5.14 0.85 3.93
C VAL A 46 4.41 1.53 2.80
N TYR A 47 3.13 1.20 2.56
CA TYR A 47 2.28 1.97 1.63
C TYR A 47 2.15 3.42 2.08
N GLU A 48 1.90 3.67 3.36
CA GLU A 48 1.78 5.02 3.88
C GLU A 48 3.07 5.82 3.71
N MET A 49 4.22 5.25 4.07
CA MET A 49 5.52 5.89 3.88
C MET A 49 5.79 6.20 2.41
N ALA A 50 5.52 5.25 1.52
CA ALA A 50 5.68 5.46 0.09
C ALA A 50 4.75 6.55 -0.47
N VAL A 51 3.48 6.59 -0.04
CA VAL A 51 2.54 7.65 -0.42
C VAL A 51 3.07 9.02 0.02
N LYS A 52 3.55 9.16 1.26
CA LYS A 52 4.13 10.41 1.78
C LYS A 52 5.30 10.86 0.92
N ASP A 53 6.26 9.96 0.67
CA ASP A 53 7.46 10.25 -0.11
C ASP A 53 7.12 10.68 -1.54
N ILE A 54 6.18 10.00 -2.21
CA ILE A 54 5.77 10.35 -3.58
C ILE A 54 5.24 11.78 -3.65
N PHE A 55 4.36 12.18 -2.72
CA PHE A 55 3.79 13.53 -2.73
C PHE A 55 4.82 14.59 -2.33
N ILE A 56 5.64 14.33 -1.32
CA ILE A 56 6.71 15.25 -0.89
C ILE A 56 7.72 15.45 -2.02
N GLU A 57 8.15 14.38 -2.68
CA GLU A 57 9.09 14.43 -3.80
C GLU A 57 8.51 15.21 -4.99
N PHE A 58 7.24 14.96 -5.31
CA PHE A 58 6.55 15.69 -6.37
C PHE A 58 6.43 17.18 -6.07
N ALA A 59 6.08 17.53 -4.82
CA ALA A 59 6.01 18.91 -4.35
C ALA A 59 7.38 19.60 -4.44
N ARG A 60 8.44 18.92 -4.01
CA ARG A 60 9.84 19.39 -4.09
C ARG A 60 10.25 19.73 -5.52
N LYS A 61 9.94 18.87 -6.49
CA LYS A 61 10.22 19.10 -7.92
C LYS A 61 9.46 20.31 -8.51
N LYS A 62 8.38 20.75 -7.86
CA LYS A 62 7.67 21.98 -8.23
C LYS A 62 8.26 23.21 -7.54
N HIS A 63 8.39 23.18 -6.22
CA HIS A 63 8.91 24.30 -5.43
C HIS A 63 9.24 23.90 -3.98
N LYS A 64 10.32 24.46 -3.41
CA LYS A 64 10.78 24.18 -2.03
C LYS A 64 9.74 24.52 -0.95
N VAL A 65 9.00 25.62 -1.10
CA VAL A 65 7.94 25.99 -0.13
C VAL A 65 6.79 24.98 -0.17
N LEU A 66 6.46 24.47 -1.37
CA LEU A 66 5.41 23.47 -1.52
C LEU A 66 5.82 22.13 -0.89
N GLU A 67 7.11 21.74 -1.00
CA GLU A 67 7.67 20.60 -0.26
C GLU A 67 7.44 20.72 1.24
N SER A 68 7.80 21.87 1.83
CA SER A 68 7.66 22.09 3.28
C SER A 68 6.20 22.00 3.73
N PHE A 69 5.28 22.62 2.97
CA PHE A 69 3.85 22.52 3.24
C PHE A 69 3.33 21.08 3.11
N THR A 70 3.74 20.38 2.06
CA THR A 70 3.33 19.00 1.79
C THR A 70 3.84 18.06 2.88
N ALA A 71 5.11 18.18 3.28
CA ALA A 71 5.68 17.38 4.36
C ALA A 71 4.89 17.58 5.68
N ALA A 72 4.62 18.83 6.08
CA ALA A 72 3.84 19.11 7.28
C ALA A 72 2.39 18.60 7.21
N TYR A 73 1.77 18.64 6.02
CA TYR A 73 0.43 18.10 5.80
C TYR A 73 0.41 16.57 5.93
N PHE A 74 1.36 15.89 5.28
CA PHE A 74 1.42 14.43 5.22
C PHE A 74 1.96 13.77 6.50
N ASP A 75 2.66 14.52 7.36
CA ASP A 75 3.06 14.03 8.69
C ASP A 75 1.84 13.56 9.53
N ARG A 76 0.66 14.15 9.29
CA ARG A 76 -0.56 13.93 10.07
C ARG A 76 -1.52 12.87 9.51
N ILE A 77 -1.24 12.23 8.38
CA ILE A 77 -2.20 11.37 7.67
C ILE A 77 -2.16 9.88 8.10
N SER A 78 -2.09 9.59 9.40
CA SER A 78 -1.95 8.21 9.90
C SER A 78 -3.07 7.28 9.41
N GLY A 79 -2.70 6.28 8.61
CA GLY A 79 -3.61 5.24 8.11
C GLY A 79 -4.63 5.68 7.06
N ARG A 80 -4.65 6.97 6.67
CA ARG A 80 -5.63 7.52 5.71
C ARG A 80 -5.12 7.38 4.28
N ILE A 81 -4.96 6.14 3.83
CA ILE A 81 -4.36 5.82 2.53
C ILE A 81 -5.29 4.99 1.63
N ASN A 82 -6.60 4.94 1.89
CA ASN A 82 -7.52 4.29 0.97
C ASN A 82 -7.52 5.02 -0.40
N LEU A 83 -7.89 4.30 -1.47
CA LEU A 83 -7.85 4.82 -2.84
C LEU A 83 -8.68 6.09 -3.03
N LYS A 84 -9.84 6.19 -2.37
CA LYS A 84 -10.71 7.35 -2.44
C LYS A 84 -10.00 8.58 -1.86
N THR A 85 -9.45 8.46 -0.65
CA THR A 85 -8.69 9.52 0.01
C THR A 85 -7.46 9.93 -0.81
N ILE A 86 -6.70 8.97 -1.34
CA ILE A 86 -5.57 9.29 -2.23
C ILE A 86 -6.05 10.12 -3.43
N THR A 87 -7.15 9.71 -4.07
CA THR A 87 -7.63 10.36 -5.29
C THR A 87 -8.27 11.73 -5.03
N ASP A 88 -9.18 11.78 -4.06
CA ASP A 88 -10.08 12.91 -3.83
C ASP A 88 -9.51 13.94 -2.87
N ASP A 89 -8.68 13.51 -1.90
CA ASP A 89 -8.14 14.41 -0.88
C ASP A 89 -6.69 14.79 -1.15
N TYR A 90 -5.89 13.90 -1.76
CA TYR A 90 -4.45 14.13 -1.96
C TYR A 90 -4.11 14.56 -3.37
N ILE A 91 -4.41 13.73 -4.39
CA ILE A 91 -4.06 14.05 -5.78
C ILE A 91 -4.76 15.32 -6.26
N SER A 92 -6.03 15.49 -5.91
CA SER A 92 -6.85 16.66 -6.29
C SER A 92 -6.20 18.00 -5.92
N LYS A 93 -5.49 18.07 -4.78
CA LYS A 93 -4.79 19.29 -4.32
C LYS A 93 -3.66 19.74 -5.26
N PHE A 94 -3.14 18.84 -6.08
CA PHE A 94 -2.13 19.14 -7.08
C PHE A 94 -2.71 19.42 -8.47
N GLY A 95 -4.02 19.25 -8.64
CA GLY A 95 -4.78 19.57 -9.86
C GLY A 95 -5.42 18.36 -10.53
N ASP A 96 -6.57 18.59 -11.16
CA ASP A 96 -7.42 17.53 -11.76
C ASP A 96 -6.72 16.73 -12.85
N ARG A 97 -5.76 17.34 -13.56
CA ARG A 97 -4.94 16.64 -14.56
C ARG A 97 -4.25 15.40 -13.97
N TYR A 98 -3.76 15.48 -12.73
CA TYR A 98 -3.08 14.34 -12.08
C TYR A 98 -4.09 13.30 -11.61
N LYS A 99 -5.28 13.72 -11.17
CA LYS A 99 -6.39 12.83 -10.80
C LYS A 99 -6.85 12.01 -12.01
N ILE A 100 -7.07 12.65 -13.15
CA ILE A 100 -7.44 11.99 -14.41
C ILE A 100 -6.34 11.02 -14.84
N ARG A 101 -5.07 11.46 -14.81
CA ARG A 101 -3.92 10.62 -15.17
C ARG A 101 -3.82 9.37 -14.29
N PHE A 102 -3.95 9.52 -12.98
CA PHE A 102 -3.94 8.40 -12.04
C PHE A 102 -5.09 7.44 -12.32
N GLY A 103 -6.32 7.96 -12.49
CA GLY A 103 -7.50 7.17 -12.84
C GLY A 103 -7.31 6.35 -14.13
N GLN A 104 -6.77 6.96 -15.19
CA GLN A 104 -6.51 6.26 -16.44
C GLN A 104 -5.44 5.17 -16.29
N LYS A 105 -4.33 5.47 -15.58
CA LYS A 105 -3.25 4.51 -15.36
C LYS A 105 -3.68 3.33 -14.49
N ILE A 106 -4.48 3.58 -13.44
CA ILE A 106 -4.92 2.53 -12.53
C ILE A 106 -5.89 1.57 -13.21
N GLU A 107 -6.85 2.07 -14.00
CA GLU A 107 -7.78 1.19 -14.71
C GLU A 107 -7.06 0.37 -15.79
N LYS A 108 -6.15 0.99 -16.55
CA LYS A 108 -5.34 0.26 -17.55
C LYS A 108 -4.50 -0.87 -16.91
N ARG A 109 -3.82 -0.57 -15.80
CA ARG A 109 -2.99 -1.58 -15.11
C ARG A 109 -3.86 -2.65 -14.47
N LYS A 110 -5.00 -2.29 -13.87
CA LYS A 110 -5.99 -3.22 -13.30
C LYS A 110 -6.43 -4.26 -14.33
N GLU A 111 -6.85 -3.83 -15.52
CA GLU A 111 -7.29 -4.75 -16.58
C GLU A 111 -6.17 -5.70 -17.02
N THR A 112 -4.95 -5.18 -17.16
CA THR A 112 -3.79 -5.98 -17.59
C THR A 112 -3.40 -6.98 -16.52
N TYR A 113 -3.32 -6.55 -15.27
CA TYR A 113 -2.94 -7.38 -14.13
C TYR A 113 -4.00 -8.45 -13.84
N LEU A 114 -5.29 -8.13 -13.96
CA LEU A 114 -6.38 -9.10 -13.81
C LEU A 114 -6.31 -10.22 -14.87
N LYS A 115 -5.96 -9.90 -16.11
CA LYS A 115 -5.79 -10.91 -17.17
C LYS A 115 -4.59 -11.83 -16.89
N GLN A 116 -3.49 -11.28 -16.40
CA GLN A 116 -2.23 -12.01 -16.17
C GLN A 116 -2.24 -12.83 -14.89
N ASN A 117 -2.74 -12.24 -13.79
CA ASN A 117 -2.61 -12.79 -12.44
C ASN A 117 -3.95 -13.21 -11.83
N ARG A 118 -5.07 -13.02 -12.55
CA ARG A 118 -6.44 -13.30 -12.07
C ARG A 118 -6.80 -12.58 -10.78
N ARG A 119 -6.14 -11.45 -10.51
CA ARG A 119 -6.31 -10.65 -9.29
C ARG A 119 -6.49 -9.17 -9.63
N ASP A 120 -7.35 -8.48 -8.90
CA ASP A 120 -7.60 -7.04 -9.09
C ASP A 120 -6.74 -6.23 -8.10
N ILE A 121 -5.87 -5.35 -8.62
CA ILE A 121 -4.94 -4.57 -7.80
C ILE A 121 -5.64 -3.58 -6.85
N LYS A 122 -6.83 -3.06 -7.21
CA LYS A 122 -7.57 -2.11 -6.36
C LYS A 122 -8.21 -2.85 -5.20
N VAL A 123 -8.79 -4.01 -5.48
CA VAL A 123 -9.35 -4.90 -4.45
C VAL A 123 -8.24 -5.37 -3.52
N SER A 124 -7.12 -5.84 -4.06
CA SER A 124 -5.96 -6.31 -3.29
C SER A 124 -5.44 -5.25 -2.33
N TYR A 125 -5.22 -4.03 -2.84
CA TYR A 125 -4.80 -2.89 -2.02
C TYR A 125 -5.80 -2.57 -0.90
N GLN A 126 -7.10 -2.58 -1.23
CA GLN A 126 -8.15 -2.31 -0.24
C GLN A 126 -8.27 -3.42 0.81
N ASN A 127 -8.07 -4.68 0.42
CA ASN A 127 -8.08 -5.83 1.32
C ASN A 127 -7.00 -5.71 2.39
N ILE A 128 -5.77 -5.35 2.01
CA ILE A 128 -4.66 -5.13 2.96
C ILE A 128 -5.05 -4.11 4.04
N ILE A 129 -5.65 -2.98 3.65
CA ILE A 129 -6.11 -1.95 4.58
C ILE A 129 -7.23 -2.49 5.49
N THR A 130 -8.18 -3.23 4.92
CA THR A 130 -9.29 -3.84 5.66
C THR A 130 -8.80 -4.85 6.68
N TRP A 131 -7.88 -5.75 6.32
CA TRP A 131 -7.32 -6.76 7.21
C TRP A 131 -6.47 -6.14 8.31
N ARG A 132 -5.70 -5.08 8.00
CA ARG A 132 -5.00 -4.30 9.03
C ARG A 132 -5.97 -3.77 10.06
N ASN A 133 -7.07 -3.15 9.63
CA ASN A 133 -8.06 -2.60 10.55
C ASN A 133 -8.74 -3.70 11.37
N ALA A 134 -9.10 -4.83 10.75
CA ALA A 134 -9.69 -5.97 11.42
C ALA A 134 -8.76 -6.58 12.49
N PHE A 135 -7.46 -6.67 12.20
CA PHE A 135 -6.46 -7.15 13.13
C PHE A 135 -6.25 -6.19 14.31
N VAL A 136 -6.05 -4.91 14.04
CA VAL A 136 -5.71 -3.90 15.06
C VAL A 136 -6.90 -3.58 15.98
N HIS A 137 -8.11 -3.50 15.44
CA HIS A 137 -9.29 -3.07 16.20
C HIS A 137 -10.24 -4.20 16.60
N GLY A 138 -10.27 -5.29 15.84
CA GLY A 138 -11.27 -6.34 16.01
C GLY A 138 -10.77 -7.62 16.67
N GLY A 139 -9.45 -7.82 16.82
CA GLY A 139 -8.87 -9.09 17.28
C GLY A 139 -9.39 -10.32 16.50
N SER A 140 -9.87 -10.10 15.28
CA SER A 140 -10.86 -10.96 14.60
C SER A 140 -10.24 -12.14 13.85
N SER A 141 -11.02 -13.21 13.75
CA SER A 141 -10.79 -14.49 13.07
C SER A 141 -10.96 -14.45 11.54
N ASN A 142 -11.41 -13.34 10.95
CA ASN A 142 -11.56 -13.19 9.48
C ASN A 142 -10.30 -12.63 8.82
N LEU A 143 -9.15 -13.18 9.19
CA LEU A 143 -7.90 -12.91 8.49
C LEU A 143 -7.76 -13.84 7.27
N PRO A 144 -7.10 -13.38 6.20
CA PRO A 144 -6.91 -14.17 5.00
C PRO A 144 -5.97 -15.35 5.26
N THR A 145 -5.79 -16.20 4.24
CA THR A 145 -4.69 -17.16 4.23
C THR A 145 -3.34 -16.43 4.12
N SER A 146 -2.25 -17.09 4.51
CA SER A 146 -0.89 -16.57 4.32
C SER A 146 -0.57 -16.32 2.84
N THR A 147 -1.07 -17.16 1.94
CA THR A 147 -0.90 -16.97 0.49
C THR A 147 -1.64 -15.73 0.01
N ASP A 148 -2.88 -15.53 0.45
CA ASP A 148 -3.69 -14.39 0.02
C ASP A 148 -3.14 -13.06 0.51
N ILE A 149 -2.67 -12.97 1.77
CA ILE A 149 -2.09 -11.72 2.29
C ILE A 149 -0.82 -11.32 1.51
N ILE A 150 0.03 -12.28 1.17
CA ILE A 150 1.27 -12.03 0.42
C ILE A 150 0.93 -11.59 -1.01
N GLN A 151 0.01 -12.31 -1.67
CA GLN A 151 -0.37 -11.98 -3.04
C GLN A 151 -1.08 -10.61 -3.13
N ASP A 152 -1.92 -10.26 -2.16
CA ASP A 152 -2.58 -8.95 -2.13
C ASP A 152 -1.60 -7.82 -1.78
N TYR A 153 -0.56 -8.11 -0.98
CA TYR A 153 0.52 -7.18 -0.73
C TYR A 153 1.33 -6.92 -2.01
N GLU A 154 1.75 -7.96 -2.73
CA GLU A 154 2.45 -7.81 -4.01
C GLU A 154 1.61 -7.07 -5.06
N ALA A 155 0.33 -7.43 -5.20
CA ALA A 155 -0.58 -6.74 -6.10
C ALA A 155 -0.88 -5.30 -5.66
N GLY A 156 -0.91 -5.03 -4.36
CA GLY A 156 -1.14 -3.70 -3.81
C GLY A 156 0.01 -2.73 -4.07
N LYS A 157 1.27 -3.21 -4.15
CA LYS A 157 2.43 -2.37 -4.55
C LYS A 157 2.23 -1.70 -5.91
N GLU A 158 1.49 -2.33 -6.83
CA GLU A 158 1.15 -1.73 -8.13
C GLU A 158 0.40 -0.40 -8.00
N VAL A 159 -0.49 -0.28 -7.02
CA VAL A 159 -1.21 0.99 -6.77
C VAL A 159 -0.22 2.11 -6.43
N ILE A 160 0.80 1.80 -5.63
CA ILE A 160 1.83 2.76 -5.25
C ILE A 160 2.74 3.11 -6.44
N HIS A 161 3.14 2.13 -7.25
CA HIS A 161 3.90 2.37 -8.47
C HIS A 161 3.13 3.26 -9.47
N ILE A 162 1.83 3.04 -9.61
CA ILE A 162 0.95 3.85 -10.46
C ILE A 162 0.82 5.27 -9.91
N LEU A 163 0.71 5.43 -8.59
CA LEU A 163 0.68 6.74 -7.95
C LEU A 163 1.97 7.50 -8.25
N ALA A 164 3.14 6.88 -8.03
CA ALA A 164 4.44 7.46 -8.33
C ALA A 164 4.56 7.86 -9.81
N ALA A 165 4.14 6.99 -10.72
CA ALA A 165 4.16 7.26 -12.15
C ALA A 165 3.16 8.35 -12.57
N SER A 166 2.13 8.64 -11.76
CA SER A 166 1.14 9.67 -12.05
C SER A 166 1.60 11.04 -11.56
N MET A 167 2.25 11.08 -10.39
CA MET A 167 2.80 12.26 -9.75
C MET A 167 4.18 12.63 -10.32
N THR A 168 4.24 12.85 -11.63
CA THR A 168 5.44 13.31 -12.36
C THR A 168 5.15 14.63 -13.09
N ARG A 169 6.16 15.49 -13.20
CA ARG A 169 6.05 16.83 -13.81
C ARG A 169 5.79 16.73 -15.30
#